data_AF-A0A7S4T0B5-F1
#
_entry.id   AF-A0A7S4T0B5-F1
#
_cell.length_a   1.000
_cell.length_b   1.000
_cell.length_c   1.000
_cell.angle_alpha   90.00
_cell.angle_beta   90.00
_cell.angle_gamma   90.00
#
_symmetry.space_group_name_H-M   'P 1'
#
loop_
_entity.id
_entity.type
_entity.pdbx_description
1 polymer ?
#
loop_
_entity_poly.entity_id
_entity_poly.type
_entity_poly.pdbx_seq_one_letter_code
_entity_poly.pdbx_strand_id
1 'polypeptide(L)'
;WFTAQLDLAFEYNKPLFVHERLAFEDTIACIDDAIARHHHHHDGKKKQHPMLLPKIIIHCFTGTQEECIEYISRGYYISISGYFLKSSGENSDEVKSCLRQNIIPLEKLMIETDAPYMGFNDCRCTFYDEEGELLASLNGKKRKRLLKGIYPNVPSSLTLVLKGVVDVMNEGRRERGEEEISCEELGRITTENAVEFFGFPKESIF
;
A
#
# COMPACT_ATOMS: atom_id res chain seq x y z
N TRP A 1 -20.36 9.11 6.20
CA TRP A 1 -19.70 7.93 6.81
C TRP A 1 -18.19 8.07 6.89
N PHE A 2 -17.50 8.55 5.85
CA PHE A 2 -16.04 8.77 5.91
C PHE A 2 -15.63 9.75 7.01
N THR A 3 -16.23 10.95 7.06
CA THR A 3 -15.97 11.97 8.10
C THR A 3 -16.14 11.44 9.53
N ALA A 4 -17.17 10.63 9.78
CA ALA A 4 -17.39 10.02 11.10
C ALA A 4 -16.30 9.00 11.47
N GLN A 5 -15.72 8.29 10.51
CA GLN A 5 -14.59 7.39 10.75
C GLN A 5 -13.28 8.15 10.97
N LEU A 6 -13.10 9.31 10.32
CA LEU A 6 -12.00 10.21 10.62
C LEU A 6 -12.07 10.65 12.09
N ASP A 7 -13.25 11.04 12.57
CA ASP A 7 -13.43 11.44 13.97
C ASP A 7 -13.04 10.35 14.96
N LEU A 8 -13.39 9.10 14.67
CA LEU A 8 -12.97 7.96 15.48
C LEU A 8 -11.44 7.78 15.45
N ALA A 9 -10.79 7.96 14.31
CA ALA A 9 -9.33 7.84 14.23
C ALA A 9 -8.62 8.88 15.11
N PHE A 10 -9.11 10.13 15.14
CA PHE A 10 -8.62 11.17 16.05
C PHE A 10 -8.92 10.85 17.52
N GLU A 11 -10.14 10.41 17.84
CA GLU A 11 -10.56 10.11 19.22
C GLU A 11 -9.74 8.97 19.83
N TYR A 12 -9.51 7.91 19.06
CA TYR A 12 -8.84 6.70 19.52
C TYR A 12 -7.34 6.65 19.17
N ASN A 13 -6.81 7.71 18.54
CA ASN A 13 -5.43 7.79 18.05
C ASN A 13 -5.02 6.54 17.25
N LYS A 14 -5.84 6.18 16.26
CA LYS A 14 -5.62 5.00 15.41
C LYS A 14 -5.17 5.41 14.01
N PRO A 15 -4.27 4.64 13.37
CA PRO A 15 -3.89 4.89 11.99
C PRO A 15 -5.10 4.74 11.05
N LEU A 16 -5.11 5.52 9.98
CA LEU A 16 -6.13 5.53 8.94
C LEU A 16 -5.64 4.79 7.70
N PHE A 17 -6.32 3.68 7.38
CA PHE A 17 -6.12 2.92 6.16
C PHE A 17 -7.17 3.35 5.13
N VAL A 18 -6.78 4.25 4.22
CA VAL A 18 -7.71 4.98 3.35
C VAL A 18 -7.77 4.32 1.98
N HIS A 19 -8.99 4.02 1.56
CA HIS A 19 -9.29 3.70 0.17
C HIS A 19 -9.77 4.96 -0.55
N GLU A 20 -9.14 5.26 -1.68
CA GLU A 20 -9.53 6.35 -2.55
C GLU A 20 -9.48 5.89 -4.01
N ARG A 21 -10.48 6.30 -4.79
CA ARG A 21 -10.55 6.06 -6.23
C ARG A 21 -11.41 7.12 -6.89
N LEU A 22 -10.81 7.93 -7.77
CA LEU A 22 -11.49 9.01 -8.50
C LEU A 22 -12.23 9.98 -7.56
N ALA A 23 -11.70 10.17 -6.36
CA ALA A 23 -12.30 10.94 -5.27
C ALA A 23 -11.23 11.73 -4.47
N PHE A 24 -10.11 12.06 -5.12
CA PHE A 24 -8.96 12.74 -4.51
C PHE A 24 -9.37 14.02 -3.76
N GLU A 25 -10.02 14.96 -4.45
CA GLU A 25 -10.40 16.27 -3.89
C GLU A 25 -11.33 16.12 -2.67
N ASP A 26 -12.36 15.29 -2.78
CA ASP A 26 -13.31 15.02 -1.69
C ASP A 26 -12.62 14.33 -0.50
N THR A 27 -11.67 13.45 -0.78
CA THR A 27 -10.91 12.72 0.25
C THR A 27 -10.03 13.68 1.04
N ILE A 28 -9.27 14.53 0.36
CA ILE A 28 -8.44 15.56 0.97
C ILE A 28 -9.30 16.55 1.76
N ALA A 29 -10.39 17.05 1.19
CA ALA A 29 -11.28 17.98 1.87
C ALA A 29 -11.87 17.39 3.17
N CYS A 30 -12.26 16.12 3.15
CA CYS A 30 -12.75 15.45 4.37
C CYS A 30 -11.67 15.32 5.44
N ILE A 31 -10.43 15.00 5.05
CA ILE A 31 -9.31 14.88 5.98
C ILE A 31 -8.95 16.26 6.56
N ASP A 32 -8.89 17.29 5.73
CA ASP A 32 -8.58 18.66 6.16
C ASP A 32 -9.63 19.23 7.12
N ASP A 33 -10.91 18.98 6.85
CA ASP A 33 -11.99 19.33 7.77
C ASP A 33 -11.86 18.60 9.12
N ALA A 34 -11.53 17.30 9.10
CA ALA A 34 -11.29 16.55 10.33
C ALA A 34 -10.07 17.08 11.11
N ILE A 35 -8.96 17.37 10.42
CA ILE A 35 -7.78 18.00 11.02
C ILE A 35 -8.17 19.31 11.67
N ALA A 36 -8.88 20.20 10.98
CA ALA A 36 -9.30 21.48 11.53
C ALA A 36 -10.19 21.33 12.78
N ARG A 37 -11.22 20.48 12.70
CA ARG A 37 -12.14 20.24 13.83
C ARG A 37 -11.42 19.69 15.05
N HIS A 38 -10.49 18.76 14.87
CA HIS A 38 -9.77 18.19 16.01
C HIS A 38 -8.65 19.09 16.51
N HIS A 39 -7.89 19.77 15.65
CA HIS A 39 -6.79 20.67 16.06
C HIS A 39 -7.27 21.88 16.89
N HIS A 40 -8.49 22.39 16.65
CA HIS A 40 -9.02 23.55 17.37
C HIS A 40 -9.64 23.24 18.75
N HIS A 41 -9.86 21.97 19.10
CA HIS A 41 -10.41 21.58 20.40
C HIS A 41 -9.33 21.41 21.48
N HIS A 42 -8.66 22.51 21.85
CA HIS A 42 -7.88 22.63 23.08
C HIS A 42 -8.70 23.30 24.20
N ASP A 43 -9.96 22.88 24.35
CA ASP A 43 -10.92 23.44 25.32
C ASP A 43 -10.68 22.86 26.72
N GLY A 44 -9.54 23.17 27.35
CA GLY A 44 -9.23 23.05 28.79
C GLY A 44 -9.37 21.67 29.48
N LYS A 45 -9.98 20.67 28.84
CA LYS A 45 -10.20 19.33 29.32
C LYS A 45 -9.02 18.48 28.86
N LYS A 46 -8.27 17.95 29.82
CA LYS A 46 -7.22 16.95 29.57
C LYS A 46 -7.82 15.80 28.76
N LYS A 47 -7.62 15.78 27.44
CA LYS A 47 -7.76 14.55 26.66
C LYS A 47 -6.77 13.54 27.24
N GLN A 48 -7.18 12.28 27.39
CA GLN A 48 -6.33 11.23 27.97
C GLN A 48 -5.11 10.90 27.07
N HIS A 49 -5.10 11.41 25.84
CA HIS A 49 -4.02 11.23 24.87
C HIS A 49 -3.63 12.59 24.25
N PRO A 50 -2.33 12.86 24.03
CA PRO A 50 -1.91 14.00 23.21
C PRO A 50 -2.50 13.82 21.81
N MET A 51 -3.15 14.87 21.31
CA MET A 51 -3.84 14.85 20.03
C MET A 51 -2.80 14.92 18.91
N LEU A 52 -2.34 13.75 18.49
CA LEU A 52 -1.43 13.58 17.36
C LEU A 52 -2.27 13.39 16.10
N LEU A 53 -1.81 13.97 14.99
CA LEU A 53 -2.37 13.67 13.68
C LEU A 53 -2.30 12.14 13.46
N PRO A 54 -3.41 11.45 13.19
CA PRO A 54 -3.38 10.04 12.85
C PRO A 54 -2.42 9.78 11.68
N LYS A 55 -1.63 8.72 11.75
CA LYS A 55 -0.87 8.25 10.57
C LYS A 55 -1.87 7.84 9.50
N ILE A 56 -1.68 8.30 8.26
CA ILE A 56 -2.55 7.99 7.13
C ILE A 56 -1.77 7.23 6.07
N ILE A 57 -2.36 6.17 5.54
CA ILE A 57 -1.88 5.46 4.35
C ILE A 57 -2.97 5.49 3.27
N ILE A 58 -2.57 5.84 2.05
CA ILE A 58 -3.41 5.62 0.87
C ILE A 58 -3.11 4.22 0.36
N HIS A 59 -4.06 3.32 0.61
CA HIS A 59 -3.90 1.92 0.24
C HIS A 59 -4.22 1.71 -1.25
N CYS A 60 -3.55 0.71 -1.83
CA CYS A 60 -3.66 0.28 -3.21
C CYS A 60 -3.67 1.49 -4.15
N PHE A 61 -2.65 2.33 -4.04
CA PHE A 61 -2.59 3.59 -4.77
C PHE A 61 -2.67 3.35 -6.28
N THR A 62 -3.65 3.99 -6.93
CA THR A 62 -3.90 3.93 -8.38
C THR A 62 -4.11 5.32 -8.99
N GLY A 63 -3.63 6.36 -8.30
CA GLY A 63 -3.78 7.76 -8.66
C GLY A 63 -2.70 8.27 -9.62
N THR A 64 -2.69 9.58 -9.86
CA THR A 64 -1.70 10.25 -10.71
C THR A 64 -0.44 10.66 -9.93
N GLN A 65 0.62 11.07 -10.64
CA GLN A 65 1.82 11.64 -10.00
C GLN A 65 1.50 12.86 -9.13
N GLU A 66 0.61 13.74 -9.57
CA GLU A 66 0.22 14.94 -8.83
C GLU A 66 -0.48 14.60 -7.51
N GLU A 67 -1.41 13.64 -7.55
CA GLU A 67 -2.08 13.13 -6.35
C GLU A 67 -1.06 12.49 -5.39
N CYS A 68 -0.11 11.73 -5.93
CA CYS A 68 0.96 11.12 -5.14
C CYS A 68 1.84 12.17 -4.43
N ILE A 69 2.28 13.20 -5.17
CA ILE A 69 3.08 14.31 -4.63
C ILE A 69 2.33 14.99 -3.47
N GLU A 70 1.03 15.24 -3.64
CA GLU A 70 0.24 15.88 -2.59
C GLU A 70 0.04 15.00 -1.36
N TYR A 71 -0.18 13.69 -1.52
CA TYR A 71 -0.22 12.78 -0.39
C TYR A 71 1.12 12.70 0.35
N ILE A 72 2.24 12.67 -0.38
CA ILE A 72 3.59 12.66 0.21
C ILE A 72 3.90 13.99 0.92
N SER A 73 3.51 15.13 0.35
CA SER A 73 3.74 16.46 0.95
C SER A 73 3.04 16.61 2.31
N ARG A 74 1.93 15.90 2.50
CA ARG A 74 1.16 15.80 3.76
C ARG A 74 1.72 14.78 4.74
N GLY A 75 2.77 14.05 4.36
CA GLY A 75 3.44 13.04 5.17
C GLY A 75 2.73 11.69 5.22
N TYR A 76 1.80 11.43 4.30
CA TYR A 76 1.07 10.17 4.22
C TYR A 76 1.96 9.06 3.68
N TYR A 77 1.61 7.83 4.03
CA TYR A 77 2.20 6.63 3.44
C TYR A 77 1.45 6.26 2.15
N ILE A 78 2.15 5.61 1.23
CA ILE A 78 1.59 5.07 -0.02
C ILE A 78 1.85 3.57 -0.05
N SER A 79 0.80 2.79 -0.27
CA SER A 79 0.93 1.34 -0.46
C SER A 79 0.73 0.96 -1.93
N ILE A 80 1.66 0.16 -2.44
CA ILE A 80 1.68 -0.32 -3.83
C ILE A 80 1.24 -1.80 -3.87
N SER A 81 0.20 -2.08 -4.67
CA SER A 81 -0.27 -3.43 -4.93
C SER A 81 0.22 -3.97 -6.27
N GLY A 82 -0.08 -5.22 -6.60
CA GLY A 82 0.18 -5.79 -7.93
C GLY A 82 -0.54 -5.10 -9.10
N TYR A 83 -1.33 -4.05 -8.84
CA TYR A 83 -2.01 -3.25 -9.87
C TYR A 83 -1.05 -2.71 -10.95
N PHE A 84 0.12 -2.20 -10.58
CA PHE A 84 1.07 -1.62 -11.55
C PHE A 84 1.72 -2.67 -12.46
N LEU A 85 1.64 -3.96 -12.13
CA LEU A 85 2.17 -5.06 -12.93
C LEU A 85 1.19 -5.58 -13.99
N LYS A 86 -0.02 -5.01 -14.07
CA LYS A 86 -1.00 -5.37 -15.09
C LYS A 86 -0.56 -4.84 -16.46
N SER A 87 -0.74 -5.65 -17.50
CA SER A 87 -0.27 -5.36 -18.86
C SER A 87 -1.01 -4.22 -19.59
N SER A 88 -1.99 -3.54 -18.96
CA SER A 88 -2.78 -2.50 -19.63
C SER A 88 -3.53 -1.59 -18.66
N GLY A 89 -3.24 -0.27 -18.76
CA GLY A 89 -3.99 0.82 -18.13
C GLY A 89 -3.11 2.06 -17.87
N GLU A 90 -3.55 3.25 -18.27
CA GLU A 90 -2.80 4.51 -18.11
C GLU A 90 -2.38 4.76 -16.65
N ASN A 91 -3.26 4.51 -15.68
CA ASN A 91 -2.94 4.65 -14.25
C ASN A 91 -1.86 3.67 -13.75
N SER A 92 -1.61 2.54 -14.42
CA SER A 92 -0.51 1.65 -14.03
C SER A 92 0.85 2.28 -14.34
N ASP A 93 0.92 3.11 -15.38
CA ASP A 93 2.14 3.81 -15.77
C ASP A 93 2.38 5.03 -14.87
N GLU A 94 1.34 5.70 -14.39
CA GLU A 94 1.45 6.75 -13.36
C GLU A 94 2.09 6.22 -12.07
N VAL A 95 1.64 5.05 -11.59
CA VAL A 95 2.21 4.42 -10.39
C VAL A 95 3.68 4.05 -10.62
N LYS A 96 4.02 3.46 -11.77
CA LYS A 96 5.43 3.19 -12.13
C LYS A 96 6.25 4.46 -12.19
N SER A 97 5.68 5.55 -12.71
CA SER A 97 6.33 6.84 -12.81
C SER A 97 6.65 7.42 -11.43
N CYS A 98 5.72 7.31 -10.47
CA CYS A 98 5.96 7.70 -9.07
C CYS A 98 7.15 6.97 -8.44
N LEU A 99 7.22 5.64 -8.66
CA LEU A 99 8.34 4.82 -8.19
C LEU A 99 9.64 5.17 -8.91
N ARG A 100 9.61 5.26 -10.25
CA ARG A 100 10.78 5.56 -11.07
C ARG A 100 11.34 6.93 -10.75
N GLN A 101 10.51 7.94 -10.53
CA GLN A 101 10.94 9.31 -10.24
C GLN A 101 11.27 9.56 -8.75
N ASN A 102 11.21 8.53 -7.90
CA ASN A 102 11.45 8.66 -6.45
C ASN A 102 10.50 9.69 -5.79
N ILE A 103 9.26 9.77 -6.26
CA ILE A 103 8.23 10.63 -5.66
C ILE A 103 7.82 10.11 -4.28
N ILE A 104 7.79 8.78 -4.12
CA ILE A 104 7.48 8.10 -2.86
C ILE A 104 8.81 7.80 -2.13
N PRO A 105 9.12 8.50 -1.03
CA PRO A 105 10.31 8.20 -0.23
C PRO A 105 10.22 6.79 0.38
N LEU A 106 11.38 6.17 0.60
CA LEU A 106 11.48 4.80 1.12
C LEU A 106 10.75 4.62 2.46
N GLU A 107 10.83 5.61 3.35
CA GLU A 107 10.17 5.63 4.66
C GLU A 107 8.65 5.86 4.60
N LYS A 108 8.10 6.15 3.41
CA LYS A 108 6.66 6.31 3.16
C LYS A 108 6.07 5.20 2.29
N LEU A 109 6.90 4.30 1.78
CA LEU A 109 6.48 3.22 0.90
C LEU A 109 6.07 1.98 1.70
N MET A 110 4.92 1.41 1.36
CA MET A 110 4.53 0.05 1.74
C MET A 110 4.14 -0.75 0.50
N ILE A 111 4.07 -2.07 0.64
CA ILE A 111 3.58 -2.96 -0.40
C ILE A 111 2.45 -3.83 0.14
N GLU A 112 1.54 -4.21 -0.73
CA GLU A 112 0.43 -5.11 -0.41
C GLU A 112 0.05 -6.00 -1.60
N THR A 113 -0.81 -6.98 -1.38
CA THR A 113 -1.37 -7.77 -2.49
C THR A 113 -2.75 -7.30 -2.90
N ASP A 114 -3.54 -6.76 -1.98
CA ASP A 114 -4.99 -6.57 -2.11
C ASP A 114 -5.72 -7.88 -2.52
N ALA A 115 -5.15 -9.02 -2.12
CA ALA A 115 -5.73 -10.33 -2.43
C ALA A 115 -7.13 -10.47 -1.80
N PRO A 116 -8.11 -11.03 -2.54
CA PRO A 116 -7.91 -11.84 -3.74
C PRO A 116 -8.03 -11.03 -5.06
N TYR A 117 -8.14 -9.70 -4.96
CA TYR A 117 -8.18 -8.74 -6.07
C TYR A 117 -6.78 -8.32 -6.51
N MET A 118 -6.71 -7.38 -7.46
CA MET A 118 -5.44 -6.84 -8.00
C MET A 118 -4.46 -7.87 -8.58
N GLY A 119 -4.94 -9.04 -8.99
CA GLY A 119 -4.06 -10.03 -9.60
C GLY A 119 -3.47 -9.54 -10.92
N PHE A 120 -2.25 -10.00 -11.16
CA PHE A 120 -1.39 -9.71 -12.31
C PHE A 120 -0.90 -11.03 -12.90
N ASN A 121 -0.14 -10.97 -13.99
CA ASN A 121 0.42 -12.19 -14.59
C ASN A 121 1.29 -12.91 -13.56
N ASP A 122 1.17 -14.24 -13.51
CA ASP A 122 1.93 -15.11 -12.62
C ASP A 122 1.73 -14.87 -11.12
N CYS A 123 0.74 -14.06 -10.69
CA CYS A 123 0.50 -13.79 -9.26
C CYS A 123 0.20 -15.04 -8.41
N ARG A 124 -0.08 -16.20 -9.01
CA ARG A 124 -0.26 -17.48 -8.30
C ARG A 124 0.92 -18.44 -8.42
N CYS A 125 2.02 -18.09 -9.10
CA CYS A 125 3.13 -19.02 -9.30
C CYS A 125 3.71 -19.50 -7.96
N THR A 126 3.92 -18.59 -7.01
CA THR A 126 4.40 -18.93 -5.66
C THR A 126 3.47 -19.88 -4.93
N PHE A 127 2.15 -19.66 -5.04
CA PHE A 127 1.16 -20.58 -4.49
C PHE A 127 1.20 -21.95 -5.16
N TYR A 128 1.42 -22.02 -6.48
CA TYR A 128 1.53 -23.30 -7.18
C TYR A 128 2.81 -24.06 -6.85
N ASP A 129 3.92 -23.35 -6.64
CA ASP A 129 5.20 -23.93 -6.26
C ASP A 129 5.12 -24.59 -4.87
N GLU A 130 4.41 -23.96 -3.92
CA GLU A 130 4.18 -24.50 -2.57
C GLU A 130 3.11 -25.60 -2.54
N GLU A 131 1.99 -25.42 -3.25
CA GLU A 131 0.82 -26.33 -3.19
C GLU A 131 0.79 -27.35 -4.35
N GLY A 132 1.92 -27.59 -5.01
CA GLY A 132 2.01 -28.43 -6.21
C GLY A 132 1.45 -29.84 -6.01
N GLU A 133 1.70 -30.45 -4.85
CA GLU A 133 1.17 -31.77 -4.49
C GLU A 133 -0.34 -31.77 -4.30
N LEU A 134 -0.87 -30.74 -3.61
CA LEU A 134 -2.31 -30.57 -3.43
C LEU A 134 -2.99 -30.40 -4.80
N LEU A 135 -2.46 -29.54 -5.66
CA LEU A 135 -2.97 -29.31 -7.02
C LEU A 135 -2.96 -30.59 -7.86
N ALA A 136 -1.89 -31.39 -7.74
CA ALA A 136 -1.76 -32.67 -8.40
C ALA A 136 -2.85 -33.67 -7.96
N SER A 137 -3.20 -33.70 -6.66
CA SER A 137 -4.24 -34.56 -6.10
C SER A 137 -5.68 -34.16 -6.50
N LEU A 138 -5.90 -32.92 -6.94
CA LEU A 138 -7.23 -32.45 -7.34
C LEU A 138 -7.65 -33.03 -8.70
N ASN A 139 -8.93 -33.44 -8.80
CA ASN A 139 -9.53 -33.78 -10.08
C ASN A 139 -9.60 -32.56 -11.04
N GLY A 140 -9.66 -32.81 -12.35
CA GLY A 140 -9.58 -31.76 -13.36
C GLY A 140 -10.62 -30.64 -13.23
N LYS A 141 -11.83 -30.95 -12.73
CA LYS A 141 -12.89 -29.94 -12.50
C LYS A 141 -12.55 -29.04 -11.31
N LYS A 142 -12.11 -29.62 -10.19
CA LYS A 142 -11.68 -28.89 -8.99
C LYS A 142 -10.45 -28.04 -9.29
N ARG A 143 -9.46 -28.61 -9.99
CA ARG A 143 -8.26 -27.90 -10.43
C ARG A 143 -8.62 -26.72 -11.33
N LYS A 144 -9.41 -26.91 -12.38
CA LYS A 144 -9.85 -25.82 -13.27
C LYS A 144 -10.61 -24.72 -12.54
N ARG A 145 -11.47 -25.07 -11.56
CA ARG A 145 -12.21 -24.08 -10.76
C ARG A 145 -11.27 -23.24 -9.89
N LEU A 146 -10.26 -23.87 -9.29
CA LEU A 146 -9.26 -23.19 -8.46
C LEU A 146 -8.35 -22.29 -9.32
N LEU A 147 -7.94 -22.77 -10.50
CA LEU A 147 -7.08 -22.02 -11.44
C LEU A 147 -7.81 -20.93 -12.23
N LYS A 148 -9.13 -21.02 -12.43
CA LYS A 148 -9.94 -20.03 -13.15
C LYS A 148 -10.89 -19.26 -12.22
N GLY A 149 -10.57 -19.19 -10.94
CA GLY A 149 -11.34 -18.41 -9.98
C GLY A 149 -11.47 -16.95 -10.40
N ILE A 150 -12.61 -16.34 -10.08
CA ILE A 150 -12.94 -14.94 -10.36
C ILE A 150 -11.89 -13.99 -9.77
N TYR A 151 -11.29 -14.38 -8.65
CA TYR A 151 -10.29 -13.61 -7.93
C TYR A 151 -8.93 -14.27 -8.04
N PRO A 152 -8.01 -13.71 -8.83
CA PRO A 152 -6.79 -14.41 -9.17
C PRO A 152 -5.64 -14.20 -8.22
N ASN A 153 -5.68 -13.25 -7.30
CA ASN A 153 -4.52 -12.95 -6.48
C ASN A 153 -4.50 -13.75 -5.18
N VAL A 154 -3.31 -13.90 -4.61
CA VAL A 154 -3.05 -14.63 -3.37
C VAL A 154 -2.08 -13.83 -2.49
N PRO A 155 -2.13 -13.96 -1.16
CA PRO A 155 -1.20 -13.26 -0.27
C PRO A 155 0.28 -13.58 -0.55
N SER A 156 0.59 -14.81 -0.99
CA SER A 156 1.95 -15.24 -1.35
C SER A 156 2.51 -14.55 -2.60
N SER A 157 1.72 -13.72 -3.30
CA SER A 157 2.19 -12.92 -4.43
C SER A 157 2.95 -11.66 -3.99
N LEU A 158 2.97 -11.34 -2.69
CA LEU A 158 3.63 -10.16 -2.15
C LEU A 158 5.12 -10.09 -2.53
N THR A 159 5.81 -11.23 -2.60
CA THR A 159 7.22 -11.30 -3.02
C THR A 159 7.42 -10.89 -4.49
N LEU A 160 6.44 -11.16 -5.35
CA LEU A 160 6.45 -10.73 -6.75
C LEU A 160 6.12 -9.23 -6.86
N VAL A 161 5.23 -8.71 -6.02
CA VAL A 161 4.97 -7.26 -5.90
C VAL A 161 6.26 -6.54 -5.48
N LEU A 162 6.92 -7.02 -4.42
CA LEU A 162 8.20 -6.50 -3.95
C LEU A 162 9.23 -6.45 -5.08
N LYS A 163 9.42 -7.57 -5.78
CA LYS A 163 10.35 -7.65 -6.91
C LYS A 163 10.01 -6.62 -8.00
N GLY A 164 8.75 -6.53 -8.38
CA GLY A 164 8.30 -5.55 -9.37
C GLY A 164 8.56 -4.11 -8.96
N VAL A 165 8.39 -3.78 -7.68
CA VAL A 165 8.67 -2.44 -7.15
C VAL A 165 10.18 -2.17 -7.20
N VAL A 166 11.01 -3.12 -6.76
CA VAL A 166 12.48 -3.01 -6.85
C VAL A 166 12.93 -2.79 -8.28
N ASP A 167 12.43 -3.57 -9.23
CA ASP A 167 12.82 -3.49 -10.64
C ASP A 167 12.54 -2.08 -11.20
N VAL A 168 11.32 -1.55 -10.97
CA VAL A 168 10.91 -0.21 -11.43
C VAL A 168 11.67 0.91 -10.71
N MET A 169 11.89 0.79 -9.40
CA MET A 169 12.69 1.77 -8.66
C MET A 169 14.14 1.80 -9.14
N ASN A 170 14.73 0.64 -9.42
CA ASN A 170 16.10 0.53 -9.92
C ASN A 170 16.26 1.05 -11.35
N GLU A 171 15.23 0.95 -12.21
CA GLU A 171 15.21 1.69 -13.48
C GLU A 171 15.47 3.18 -13.26
N GLY A 172 14.73 3.79 -12.34
CA GLY A 172 14.88 5.21 -12.01
C GLY A 172 16.21 5.55 -11.34
N ARG A 173 16.67 4.70 -10.41
CA ARG A 173 17.98 4.87 -9.75
C ARG A 173 19.12 4.87 -10.76
N ARG A 174 19.11 3.95 -11.72
CA ARG A 174 20.10 3.92 -12.82
C ARG A 174 20.07 5.21 -13.65
N GLU A 175 18.89 5.73 -13.99
CA GLU A 175 18.75 6.99 -14.73
C GLU A 175 19.32 8.19 -13.96
N ARG A 176 19.24 8.18 -12.62
CA ARG A 176 19.79 9.22 -11.74
C ARG A 176 21.25 8.98 -11.31
N GLY A 177 21.85 7.84 -11.67
CA GLY A 177 23.18 7.46 -11.21
C GLY A 177 23.26 7.10 -9.72
N GLU A 178 22.14 6.66 -9.13
CA GLU A 178 22.04 6.18 -7.76
C GLU A 178 22.35 4.69 -7.65
N GLU A 179 22.77 4.25 -6.46
CA GLU A 179 22.95 2.82 -6.17
C GLU A 179 21.60 2.09 -6.21
N GLU A 180 21.61 0.88 -6.77
CA GLU A 180 20.45 0.00 -6.82
C GLU A 180 20.10 -0.53 -5.43
N ILE A 181 18.80 -0.67 -5.14
CA ILE A 181 18.31 -1.27 -3.91
C ILE A 181 18.00 -2.76 -4.13
N SER A 182 18.32 -3.59 -3.15
CA SER A 182 18.02 -5.03 -3.19
C SER A 182 16.58 -5.34 -2.74
N CYS A 183 16.06 -6.51 -3.11
CA CYS A 183 14.77 -6.99 -2.59
C CYS A 183 14.80 -7.20 -1.07
N GLU A 184 15.92 -7.68 -0.53
CA GLU A 184 16.08 -7.87 0.92
C GLU A 184 16.01 -6.54 1.66
N GLU A 185 16.73 -5.53 1.17
CA GLU A 185 16.74 -4.21 1.77
C GLU A 185 15.37 -3.52 1.68
N LEU A 186 14.74 -3.49 0.50
CA LEU A 186 13.42 -2.88 0.35
C LEU A 186 12.35 -3.65 1.13
N GLY A 187 12.45 -4.98 1.18
CA GLY A 187 11.56 -5.83 1.98
C GLY A 187 11.66 -5.50 3.47
N ARG A 188 12.88 -5.30 3.99
CA ARG A 188 13.10 -4.85 5.37
C ARG A 188 12.49 -3.47 5.62
N ILE A 189 12.77 -2.50 4.76
CA ILE A 189 12.27 -1.12 4.91
C ILE A 189 10.74 -1.08 4.92
N THR A 190 10.09 -1.70 3.93
CA THR A 190 8.63 -1.72 3.84
C THR A 190 7.98 -2.45 5.01
N THR A 191 8.63 -3.49 5.55
CA THR A 191 8.21 -4.18 6.78
C THR A 191 8.33 -3.26 8.01
N GLU A 192 9.44 -2.55 8.17
CA GLU A 192 9.65 -1.60 9.25
C GLU A 192 8.63 -0.47 9.23
N ASN A 193 8.35 0.08 8.04
CA ASN A 193 7.31 1.09 7.84
C ASN A 193 5.94 0.55 8.29
N ALA A 194 5.57 -0.67 7.89
CA ALA A 194 4.31 -1.29 8.28
C ALA A 194 4.20 -1.51 9.80
N VAL A 195 5.26 -2.03 10.42
CA VAL A 195 5.31 -2.20 11.89
C VAL A 195 5.16 -0.86 12.60
N GLU A 196 5.85 0.17 12.13
CA GLU A 196 5.74 1.50 12.73
C GLU A 196 4.35 2.13 12.54
N PHE A 197 3.76 1.96 11.37
CA PHE A 197 2.45 2.51 11.02
C PHE A 197 1.33 1.87 11.82
N PHE A 198 1.28 0.53 11.86
CA PHE A 198 0.26 -0.22 12.58
C PHE A 198 0.51 -0.31 14.09
N GLY A 199 1.71 0.12 14.55
CA GLY A 199 2.07 0.10 15.97
C GLY A 199 2.32 -1.30 16.50
N PHE A 200 2.84 -2.20 15.66
CA PHE A 200 3.26 -3.53 16.12
C PHE A 200 4.54 -3.44 16.97
N PRO A 201 4.77 -4.36 17.92
CA PRO A 201 5.99 -4.36 18.74
C PRO A 201 7.21 -4.52 17.85
N LYS A 202 8.29 -3.77 18.09
CA LYS A 202 9.51 -3.90 17.25
C LYS A 202 10.15 -5.28 17.33
N GLU A 203 9.94 -6.02 18.42
CA GLU A 203 10.40 -7.41 18.53
C GLU A 203 9.68 -8.38 17.59
N SER A 204 8.68 -7.91 16.83
CA SER A 204 8.01 -8.71 15.78
C SER A 204 8.77 -8.73 14.44
N ILE A 205 9.93 -8.07 14.35
CA ILE A 205 10.77 -8.02 13.16
C ILE A 205 12.08 -8.78 13.41
N PHE A 206 12.25 -9.91 12.72
CA PHE A 206 13.39 -10.85 12.74
C PHE A 206 13.64 -11.60 14.05
#